data_AF-A0A0B1Q5S0-F1
#
_entry.id   AF-A0A0B1Q5S0-F1
#
_cell.length_a   1.000
_cell.length_b   1.000
_cell.length_c   1.000
_cell.angle_alpha   90.00
_cell.angle_beta   90.00
_cell.angle_gamma   90.00
#
_symmetry.space_group_name_H-M   'P 1'
#
loop_
_entity.id
_entity.type
_entity.pdbx_description
1 polymer ?
#
loop_
_entity_poly.entity_id
_entity_poly.type
_entity_poly.pdbx_seq_one_letter_code
_entity_poly.pdbx_strand_id
1 'polypeptide(L)'
;MLIPPAGDIAMAATVVGVLFLIRFLLTFRRIRAGEPRATTMWADLGQVTQPLAFGRAAEPDRRHAMRQFVVGAVLTACGLAIAGWVVASSVLAPIMQRGLDI
;
A
#
# COMPACT_ATOMS: atom_id res chain seq x y z
N MET A 1 -21.80 -18.43 -4.94
CA MET A 1 -20.45 -18.01 -4.50
C MET A 1 -20.62 -17.25 -3.19
N LEU A 2 -20.00 -17.70 -2.10
CA LEU A 2 -20.08 -17.06 -0.79
C LEU A 2 -19.12 -15.85 -0.82
N ILE A 3 -19.63 -14.62 -0.78
CA ILE A 3 -18.78 -13.42 -0.70
C ILE A 3 -18.24 -13.34 0.73
N PRO A 4 -16.91 -13.27 0.93
CA PRO A 4 -16.33 -13.24 2.27
C PRO A 4 -16.72 -11.95 3.02
N PRO A 5 -16.76 -11.98 4.37
CA PRO A 5 -17.01 -10.81 5.20
C PRO A 5 -16.06 -9.65 4.84
N ALA A 6 -16.59 -8.42 4.86
CA ALA A 6 -15.79 -7.22 4.54
C ALA A 6 -14.56 -7.06 5.45
N GLY A 7 -14.63 -7.53 6.70
CA GLY A 7 -13.50 -7.56 7.63
C GLY A 7 -12.35 -8.45 7.15
N ASP A 8 -12.65 -9.63 6.60
CA ASP A 8 -11.63 -10.54 6.08
C ASP A 8 -10.95 -9.96 4.83
N ILE A 9 -11.73 -9.29 3.97
CA ILE A 9 -11.22 -8.58 2.80
C ILE A 9 -10.29 -7.43 3.22
N ALA A 10 -10.71 -6.63 4.21
CA ALA A 10 -9.91 -5.53 4.74
C ALA A 10 -8.60 -6.02 5.36
N MET A 11 -8.65 -7.09 6.15
CA MET A 11 -7.47 -7.72 6.74
C MET A 11 -6.52 -8.23 5.66
N ALA A 12 -7.02 -9.00 4.71
CA ALA A 12 -6.21 -9.54 3.62
C ALA A 12 -5.55 -8.43 2.80
N ALA A 13 -6.31 -7.40 2.40
CA ALA A 13 -5.79 -6.26 1.65
C ALA A 13 -4.70 -5.51 2.43
N THR A 14 -4.93 -5.27 3.73
CA THR A 14 -3.95 -4.59 4.61
C THR A 14 -2.68 -5.42 4.77
N VAL A 15 -2.80 -6.72 5.08
CA VAL A 15 -1.64 -7.61 5.28
C VAL A 15 -0.82 -7.72 4.00
N VAL A 16 -1.46 -7.95 2.86
CA VAL A 16 -0.77 -8.03 1.57
C VAL A 16 -0.11 -6.69 1.23
N GLY A 17 -0.80 -5.57 1.45
CA GLY A 17 -0.24 -4.24 1.26
C GLY A 17 1.01 -4.00 2.10
N VAL A 18 0.97 -4.33 3.40
CA VAL A 18 2.10 -4.22 4.32
C VAL A 18 3.27 -5.11 3.90
N LEU A 19 3.02 -6.34 3.46
CA LEU A 19 4.08 -7.24 2.96
C LEU A 19 4.78 -6.65 1.73
N PHE A 20 4.04 -6.03 0.82
CA PHE A 20 4.61 -5.32 -0.33
C PHE A 20 5.45 -4.11 0.11
N LEU A 21 4.99 -3.35 1.11
CA LEU A 21 5.74 -2.23 1.67
C LEU A 21 7.04 -2.70 2.35
N ILE A 22 7.00 -3.78 3.13
CA ILE A 22 8.20 -4.37 3.75
C ILE A 22 9.20 -4.81 2.67
N ARG A 23 8.72 -5.52 1.64
CA ARG A 23 9.56 -5.97 0.53
C ARG A 23 10.20 -4.79 -0.20
N PHE A 24 9.45 -3.72 -0.45
CA PHE A 24 9.99 -2.48 -0.98
C PHE A 24 11.08 -1.91 -0.06
N LEU A 25 10.83 -1.81 1.24
CA LEU A 25 11.73 -1.20 2.21
C LEU A 25 13.07 -1.96 2.29
N LEU A 26 13.02 -3.30 2.25
CA LEU A 26 14.22 -4.14 2.17
C LEU A 26 14.98 -3.97 0.86
N THR A 27 14.26 -3.93 -0.27
CA THR A 27 14.86 -3.75 -1.60
C THR A 27 15.52 -2.37 -1.72
N PHE A 28 14.84 -1.33 -1.26
CA PHE A 28 15.34 0.04 -1.26
C PHE A 28 16.55 0.21 -0.34
N ARG A 29 16.55 -0.44 0.84
CA ARG A 29 17.74 -0.49 1.72
C ARG A 29 18.92 -1.18 1.05
N ARG A 30 18.69 -2.27 0.33
CA ARG A 30 19.73 -2.97 -0.43
C ARG A 30 20.31 -2.10 -1.54
N ILE A 31 19.45 -1.39 -2.29
CA ILE A 31 19.90 -0.48 -3.36
C ILE A 31 20.71 0.68 -2.78
N ARG A 32 20.24 1.32 -1.70
CA ARG A 32 20.99 2.42 -1.05
C ARG A 32 22.34 1.99 -0.48
N ALA A 33 22.47 0.74 -0.03
CA ALA A 33 23.75 0.22 0.45
C ALA A 33 24.77 0.00 -0.69
N GLY A 34 24.30 -0.19 -1.93
CA GLY A 34 25.14 -0.46 -3.10
C GLY A 34 25.45 0.75 -3.98
N GLU A 35 24.81 1.91 -3.76
CA GLU A 35 25.00 3.09 -4.60
C GLU A 35 25.58 4.29 -3.84
N PRO A 36 26.61 4.97 -4.39
CA PRO A 36 27.21 6.16 -3.76
C PRO A 36 26.32 7.41 -3.87
N ARG A 37 25.28 7.40 -4.71
CA ARG A 37 24.42 8.57 -4.95
C ARG A 37 23.08 8.39 -4.21
N ALA A 38 22.92 9.15 -3.12
CA ALA A 38 21.68 9.17 -2.35
C ALA A 38 20.58 9.93 -3.11
N THR A 39 19.82 9.22 -3.96
CA THR A 39 18.55 9.76 -4.48
C THR A 39 17.48 9.68 -3.39
N THR A 40 16.63 10.71 -3.32
CA THR A 40 15.47 10.72 -2.44
C THR A 40 14.34 9.90 -3.06
N MET A 41 13.65 9.10 -2.24
CA MET A 41 12.53 8.25 -2.66
C MET A 41 11.46 9.00 -3.47
N TRP A 42 11.21 10.27 -3.13
CA TRP A 42 10.27 11.14 -3.83
C TRP A 42 10.71 11.48 -5.27
N ALA A 43 12.01 11.68 -5.49
CA ALA A 43 12.55 11.91 -6.84
C ALA A 43 12.40 10.65 -7.70
N ASP A 44 12.68 9.48 -7.12
CA ASP A 44 12.54 8.20 -7.81
C ASP A 44 11.07 7.87 -8.13
N LEU A 45 10.12 8.30 -7.29
CA LEU A 45 8.68 8.09 -7.51
C LEU A 45 8.19 8.85 -8.76
N GLY A 46 8.59 10.11 -8.92
CA GLY A 46 8.23 10.94 -10.08
C GLY A 46 8.87 10.46 -11.39
N GLN A 47 9.97 9.72 -11.29
CA GLN A 47 10.72 9.19 -12.43
C GLN A 47 10.32 7.77 -12.84
N VAL A 48 9.48 7.07 -12.06
CA VAL A 48 9.15 5.65 -12.31
C VAL A 48 8.39 5.40 -13.62
N THR A 49 7.68 6.42 -14.08
CA THR A 49 6.91 6.42 -15.33
C THR A 49 7.77 6.80 -16.54
N GLN A 50 8.95 7.40 -16.31
CA GLN A 50 9.87 7.79 -17.37
C GLN A 50 10.81 6.62 -17.73
N PRO A 51 10.89 6.24 -19.02
CA PRO A 51 11.87 5.25 -19.47
C PRO A 51 13.30 5.82 -19.38
N LEU A 52 14.26 4.97 -19.04
CA LEU A 52 15.69 5.26 -18.86
C LEU A 52 16.09 6.17 -17.70
N ALA A 53 15.17 6.50 -16.79
CA ALA A 53 15.45 7.46 -15.72
C ALA A 53 16.53 7.04 -14.72
N PHE A 54 16.77 5.73 -14.56
CA PHE A 54 17.74 5.18 -13.60
C PHE A 54 19.00 4.59 -14.25
N GLY A 55 19.11 4.64 -15.58
CA GLY A 55 20.20 4.01 -16.34
C GLY A 55 20.01 2.50 -16.56
N ARG A 56 20.44 1.99 -17.72
CA ARG A 56 20.14 0.62 -18.20
C ARG A 56 20.47 -0.51 -17.20
N ALA A 57 21.44 -0.32 -16.31
CA ALA A 57 21.84 -1.33 -15.33
C ALA A 57 20.97 -1.33 -14.06
N ALA A 58 20.52 -0.17 -13.57
CA ALA A 58 19.78 -0.05 -12.31
C ALA A 58 18.25 0.05 -12.49
N GLU A 59 17.81 0.30 -13.72
CA GLU A 59 16.40 0.49 -14.08
C GLU A 59 15.47 -0.69 -13.80
N PRO A 60 15.79 -1.97 -14.09
CA PRO A 60 14.88 -3.07 -13.80
C PRO A 60 14.60 -3.21 -12.29
N ASP A 61 15.64 -3.12 -11.45
CA ASP A 61 15.52 -3.28 -10.00
C ASP A 61 14.81 -2.10 -9.33
N ARG A 62 15.20 -0.86 -9.65
CA ARG A 62 14.58 0.35 -9.07
C ARG A 62 13.12 0.50 -9.51
N ARG A 63 12.82 0.23 -10.79
CA ARG A 63 11.44 0.34 -11.31
C ARG A 63 10.54 -0.75 -10.73
N HIS A 64 11.05 -1.97 -10.55
CA HIS A 64 10.29 -3.04 -9.92
C HIS A 64 10.03 -2.76 -8.45
N ALA A 65 11.04 -2.30 -7.70
CA ALA A 65 10.88 -1.89 -6.30
C ALA A 65 9.81 -0.79 -6.16
N MET A 66 9.86 0.23 -7.03
CA MET A 66 8.92 1.33 -6.95
C MET A 66 7.48 0.94 -7.34
N ARG A 67 7.31 0.00 -8.28
CA ARG A 67 6.00 -0.61 -8.55
C ARG A 67 5.46 -1.37 -7.33
N GLN A 68 6.32 -2.09 -6.61
CA GLN A 68 5.93 -2.77 -5.37
C GLN A 68 5.47 -1.77 -4.31
N PHE A 69 6.15 -0.62 -4.19
CA PHE A 69 5.71 0.44 -3.30
C PHE A 69 4.32 0.96 -3.65
N VAL A 70 4.06 1.27 -4.93
CA VAL A 70 2.76 1.77 -5.38
C VAL A 70 1.65 0.75 -5.11
N VAL A 71 1.86 -0.52 -5.46
CA VAL A 71 0.88 -1.58 -5.23
C VAL A 71 0.64 -1.78 -3.72
N GLY A 72 1.71 -1.82 -2.92
CA GLY A 72 1.62 -1.96 -1.47
C GLY A 72 0.88 -0.80 -0.81
N ALA A 73 1.18 0.43 -1.22
CA ALA A 73 0.53 1.64 -0.72
C ALA A 73 -0.97 1.66 -1.07
N VAL A 74 -1.33 1.33 -2.31
CA VAL A 74 -2.73 1.28 -2.76
C VAL A 74 -3.51 0.20 -2.00
N LEU A 75 -2.99 -1.02 -1.91
CA LEU A 75 -3.65 -2.11 -1.18
C LEU A 75 -3.83 -1.78 0.30
N THR A 76 -2.81 -1.19 0.93
CA THR A 76 -2.87 -0.78 2.34
C THR A 76 -3.91 0.31 2.53
N ALA A 77 -3.95 1.34 1.66
CA ALA A 77 -4.92 2.41 1.72
C ALA A 77 -6.36 1.90 1.54
N CYS A 78 -6.59 1.00 0.57
CA CYS A 78 -7.88 0.36 0.38
C CYS A 78 -8.28 -0.49 1.60
N GLY A 79 -7.38 -1.30 2.13
CA GLY A 79 -7.63 -2.10 3.34
C GLY A 79 -8.01 -1.25 4.55
N LEU A 80 -7.28 -0.15 4.77
CA LEU A 80 -7.58 0.81 5.84
C LEU A 80 -8.91 1.54 5.62
N ALA A 81 -9.25 1.91 4.38
CA ALA A 81 -10.52 2.55 4.06
C ALA A 81 -11.71 1.61 4.34
N ILE A 82 -11.59 0.34 3.94
CA ILE A 82 -12.62 -0.68 4.21
C ILE A 82 -12.71 -0.94 5.72
N ALA A 83 -11.59 -1.07 6.42
CA ALA A 83 -11.59 -1.25 7.87
C ALA A 83 -12.23 -0.05 8.59
N GLY A 84 -11.88 1.18 8.20
CA GLY A 84 -12.47 2.40 8.73
C GLY A 84 -13.97 2.47 8.49
N TRP A 85 -14.42 2.05 7.30
CA TRP A 85 -15.85 1.92 6.99
C TRP A 85 -16.56 0.88 7.86
N VAL A 86 -15.96 -0.31 8.05
CA VAL A 86 -16.52 -1.36 8.91
C VAL A 86 -16.65 -0.88 10.36
N VAL A 87 -15.62 -0.19 10.88
CA VAL A 87 -15.68 0.40 12.22
C VAL A 87 -16.76 1.48 12.29
N ALA A 88 -16.77 2.42 11.34
CA ALA A 88 -17.76 3.50 11.32
C ALA A 88 -19.19 2.95 11.27
N SER A 89 -19.47 1.98 10.39
CA SER A 89 -20.81 1.36 10.28
C SER A 89 -21.19 0.56 11.53
N SER A 90 -20.24 -0.13 12.19
CA SER A 90 -20.50 -0.83 13.45
C SER A 90 -20.82 0.09 14.62
N VAL A 91 -20.35 1.34 14.59
CA VAL A 91 -20.63 2.36 15.61
C VAL A 91 -21.90 3.15 15.25
N LEU A 92 -22.12 3.47 13.97
CA LEU A 92 -23.29 4.24 13.52
C LEU A 92 -24.60 3.44 13.61
N ALA A 93 -24.56 2.15 13.25
CA ALA A 93 -25.73 1.28 13.26
C ALA A 93 -26.43 1.21 14.63
N PRO A 94 -25.74 0.97 15.77
CA PRO A 94 -26.40 0.93 17.07
C PRO A 94 -26.91 2.31 17.54
N ILE A 95 -26.28 3.41 17.10
CA ILE A 95 -26.74 4.77 17.44
C ILE A 95 -28.06 5.08 16.70
N MET A 96 -28.16 4.73 15.41
CA MET A 96 -29.40 4.89 14.66
C MET A 96 -30.52 4.00 15.18
N GLN A 97 -30.21 2.76 15.60
CA GLN A 97 -31.20 1.86 16.19
C GLN A 97 -31.76 2.42 17.52
N ARG A 98 -30.90 2.92 18.41
CA ARG A 98 -31.34 3.56 19.66
C ARG A 98 -32.14 4.85 19.47
N GLY A 99 -31.94 5.55 18.35
CA GLY A 99 -32.72 6.75 18.01
C GLY A 99 -34.11 6.45 17.44
N LEU A 100 -34.37 5.22 16.99
CA LEU A 100 -35.66 4.75 16.47
C LEU A 100 -36.53 4.05 17.53
N ASP A 101 -35.98 3.75 18.72
CA ASP A 101 -36.68 3.16 19.86
C ASP A 101 -37.39 4.21 20.75
N ILE A 102 -37.61 5.44 20.24
CA ILE A 102 -38.33 6.55 20.90
C ILE A 102 -39.58 6.88 20.10
#